data_AF-A0A935V7Y3-F1
#
_entry.id   AF-A0A935V7Y3-F1
#
_cell.length_a   1.000
_cell.length_b   1.000
_cell.length_c   1.000
_cell.angle_alpha   90.00
_cell.angle_beta   90.00
_cell.angle_gamma   90.00
#
_symmetry.space_group_name_H-M   'P 1'
#
loop_
_entity.id
_entity.type
_entity.pdbx_description
1 polymer ?
#
loop_
_entity_poly.entity_id
_entity_poly.type
_entity_poly.pdbx_seq_one_letter_code
_entity_poly.pdbx_strand_id
1 'polypeptide(L)'
;MASSTRKWLVGCGIGCGGAIVLSIVAPLLFGLVMMRPLNKAIEVQDQLAAEMGARDAFSPPAGVVAPERLEAFLAVRQAVMPMCPKFTKFAEDLARMDDLGKQSDQPDKGEVFRALTRVSGSVVGMAGDIGQLNQLRNEALLARRMGLGEYTWLYVLAYHSWLGNPVPDTADEDDGDGDGDGPRVEKLRALVIGMMRRYAEAEAAAGRADQATLWRTEADRMEGAAAEIPFGAGGLPAAWAAAFEARGEELRAAWCGPMAEFELGQVRKSGMSVHSE
;
A
#
# COMPACT_ATOMS: atom_id res chain seq x y z
N MET A 1 32.63 46.07 -39.24
CA MET A 1 32.58 45.71 -37.81
C MET A 1 31.18 45.32 -37.29
N ALA A 2 30.07 45.75 -37.93
CA ALA A 2 28.71 45.40 -37.50
C ALA A 2 28.30 43.90 -37.60
N SER A 3 29.05 43.08 -38.37
CA SER A 3 28.71 41.66 -38.57
C SER A 3 29.12 40.75 -37.41
N SER A 4 30.04 41.19 -36.53
CA SER A 4 30.52 40.38 -35.40
C SER A 4 29.56 40.45 -34.20
N THR A 5 29.02 41.64 -33.91
CA THR A 5 28.08 41.88 -32.80
C THR A 5 26.76 41.14 -32.98
N ARG A 6 26.26 41.02 -34.23
CA ARG A 6 25.03 40.28 -34.53
C ARG A 6 25.17 38.77 -34.30
N LYS A 7 26.36 38.20 -34.55
CA LYS A 7 26.64 36.76 -34.33
C LYS A 7 26.74 36.42 -32.84
N TRP A 8 27.27 37.33 -32.02
CA TRP A 8 27.38 37.14 -30.58
C TRP A 8 26.01 37.17 -29.87
N LEU A 9 25.14 38.12 -30.23
CA LEU A 9 23.77 38.21 -29.69
C LEU A 9 22.91 36.99 -30.05
N VAL A 10 23.04 36.46 -31.27
CA VAL A 10 22.32 35.24 -31.69
C VAL A 10 22.84 34.01 -30.92
N GLY A 11 24.15 33.92 -30.68
CA GLY A 11 24.74 32.83 -29.88
C GLY A 11 24.29 32.83 -28.41
N CYS A 12 24.22 34.01 -27.78
CA CYS A 12 23.77 34.14 -26.39
C CYS A 12 22.26 33.85 -26.26
N GLY A 13 21.43 34.32 -27.20
CA GLY A 13 19.99 34.07 -27.21
C GLY A 13 19.63 32.59 -27.38
N ILE A 14 20.31 31.88 -28.29
CA ILE A 14 20.08 30.43 -28.50
C ILE A 14 20.54 29.61 -27.29
N GLY A 15 21.66 29.98 -26.66
CA GLY A 15 22.16 29.28 -25.47
C GLY A 15 21.22 29.42 -24.27
N CYS A 16 20.81 30.66 -23.93
CA CYS A 16 19.91 30.89 -22.80
C CYS A 16 18.49 30.39 -23.08
N GLY A 17 17.97 30.59 -24.29
CA GLY A 17 16.66 30.08 -24.70
C GLY A 17 16.60 28.55 -24.68
N GLY A 18 17.65 27.89 -25.19
CA GLY A 18 17.78 26.43 -25.14
C GLY A 18 17.82 25.89 -23.71
N ALA A 19 18.57 26.54 -22.81
CA ALA A 19 18.64 26.15 -21.41
C ALA A 19 17.30 26.29 -20.68
N ILE A 20 16.55 27.38 -20.93
CA ILE A 20 15.21 27.59 -20.35
C ILE A 20 14.20 26.56 -20.88
N VAL A 21 14.21 26.30 -22.19
CA VAL A 21 13.32 25.27 -22.76
C VAL A 21 13.66 23.90 -22.20
N LEU A 22 14.96 23.56 -22.11
CA LEU A 22 15.39 22.28 -21.55
C LEU A 22 15.02 22.15 -20.07
N SER A 23 15.15 23.21 -19.27
CA SER A 23 14.80 23.19 -17.85
C SER A 23 13.30 23.04 -17.60
N ILE A 24 12.45 23.34 -18.58
CA ILE A 24 10.99 23.14 -18.50
C ILE A 24 10.59 21.79 -19.11
N VAL A 25 11.09 21.47 -20.30
CA VAL A 25 10.69 20.27 -21.06
C VAL A 25 11.23 19.01 -20.40
N ALA A 26 12.46 19.00 -19.89
CA ALA A 26 13.03 17.80 -19.30
C ALA A 26 12.27 17.34 -18.05
N PRO A 27 11.92 18.19 -17.06
CA PRO A 27 11.08 17.79 -15.93
C PRO A 27 9.68 17.33 -16.34
N LEU A 28 9.05 17.97 -17.34
CA LEU A 28 7.73 17.55 -17.83
C LEU A 28 7.75 16.16 -18.47
N LEU A 29 8.72 15.91 -19.36
CA LEU A 29 8.90 14.59 -19.98
C LEU A 29 9.27 13.54 -18.93
N PHE A 30 10.16 13.88 -18.01
CA PHE A 30 10.55 13.00 -16.91
C PHE A 30 9.35 12.66 -16.01
N GLY A 31 8.55 13.66 -15.63
CA GLY A 31 7.32 13.49 -14.86
C GLY A 31 6.32 12.58 -15.58
N LEU A 32 6.10 12.79 -16.88
CA LEU A 32 5.21 11.93 -17.68
C LEU A 32 5.68 10.47 -17.71
N VAL A 33 6.98 10.23 -17.89
CA VAL A 33 7.54 8.87 -17.91
C VAL A 33 7.44 8.20 -16.54
N MET A 34 7.77 8.92 -15.46
CA MET A 34 7.70 8.42 -14.09
C MET A 34 6.27 8.13 -13.62
N MET A 35 5.28 8.88 -14.11
CA MET A 35 3.87 8.69 -13.76
C MET A 35 3.18 7.55 -14.51
N ARG A 36 3.79 6.99 -15.56
CA ARG A 36 3.17 5.89 -16.35
C ARG A 36 2.82 4.65 -15.53
N PRO A 37 3.72 4.08 -14.70
CA PRO A 37 3.38 2.92 -13.87
C PRO A 37 2.25 3.24 -12.89
N LEU A 38 2.24 4.45 -12.33
CA LEU A 38 1.19 4.88 -11.40
C LEU A 38 -0.16 5.03 -12.10
N ASN A 39 -0.20 5.65 -13.28
CA ASN A 39 -1.42 5.77 -14.08
C ASN A 39 -1.97 4.40 -14.46
N LYS A 40 -1.10 3.46 -14.87
CA LYS A 40 -1.51 2.09 -15.16
C LYS A 40 -2.03 1.38 -13.91
N ALA A 41 -1.38 1.55 -12.76
CA ALA A 41 -1.85 0.98 -11.50
C ALA A 41 -3.25 1.51 -11.11
N ILE A 42 -3.51 2.80 -11.34
CA ILE A 42 -4.83 3.43 -11.12
C ILE A 42 -5.86 2.85 -12.09
N GLU A 43 -5.57 2.79 -13.39
CA GLU A 43 -6.48 2.23 -14.40
C GLU A 43 -6.89 0.79 -14.07
N VAL A 44 -5.93 -0.06 -13.71
CA VAL A 44 -6.19 -1.45 -13.31
C VAL A 44 -6.97 -1.51 -11.99
N GLN A 45 -6.73 -0.56 -11.05
CA GLN A 45 -7.51 -0.47 -9.82
C GLN A 45 -8.97 -0.08 -10.09
N ASP A 46 -9.20 0.87 -11.00
CA ASP A 46 -10.53 1.33 -11.40
C ASP A 46 -11.29 0.20 -12.10
N GLN A 47 -10.61 -0.54 -12.99
CA GLN A 47 -11.16 -1.76 -13.59
C GLN A 47 -11.52 -2.80 -12.52
N LEU A 48 -10.62 -3.07 -11.57
CA LEU A 48 -10.86 -4.00 -10.48
C LEU A 48 -12.08 -3.59 -9.64
N ALA A 49 -12.21 -2.30 -9.31
CA ALA A 49 -13.36 -1.78 -8.57
C ALA A 49 -14.66 -1.86 -9.38
N ALA A 50 -14.61 -1.63 -10.69
CA ALA A 50 -15.76 -1.78 -11.57
C ALA A 50 -16.23 -3.25 -11.68
N GLU A 51 -15.30 -4.21 -11.75
CA GLU A 51 -15.64 -5.63 -11.90
C GLU A 51 -15.99 -6.33 -10.57
N MET A 52 -15.29 -6.00 -9.48
CA MET A 52 -15.38 -6.70 -8.19
C MET A 52 -16.09 -5.90 -7.10
N GLY A 53 -16.45 -4.65 -7.39
CA GLY A 53 -17.02 -3.72 -6.42
C GLY A 53 -15.95 -3.00 -5.57
N ALA A 54 -16.42 -2.00 -4.84
CA ALA A 54 -15.57 -1.21 -3.95
C ALA A 54 -15.03 -2.07 -2.79
N ARG A 55 -13.81 -1.76 -2.36
CA ARG A 55 -13.11 -2.48 -1.27
C ARG A 55 -13.94 -2.52 0.02
N ASP A 56 -14.56 -1.41 0.37
CA ASP A 56 -15.38 -1.20 1.57
C ASP A 56 -16.78 -1.80 1.49
N ALA A 57 -17.26 -2.09 0.28
CA ALA A 57 -18.53 -2.79 0.04
C ALA A 57 -18.42 -4.32 0.16
N PHE A 58 -17.21 -4.88 0.26
CA PHE A 58 -17.02 -6.33 0.31
C PHE A 58 -17.68 -6.96 1.56
N SER A 59 -18.49 -7.99 1.35
CA SER A 59 -19.11 -8.80 2.41
C SER A 59 -18.57 -10.22 2.32
N PRO A 60 -17.75 -10.68 3.30
CA PRO A 60 -17.26 -12.05 3.27
C PRO A 60 -18.43 -13.04 3.34
N PRO A 61 -18.44 -14.13 2.54
CA PRO A 61 -19.48 -15.13 2.59
C PRO A 61 -19.43 -15.87 3.92
N ALA A 62 -20.60 -16.31 4.39
CA ALA A 62 -20.71 -17.04 5.63
C ALA A 62 -19.93 -18.37 5.55
N GLY A 63 -19.16 -18.70 6.58
CA GLY A 63 -18.39 -19.93 6.74
C GLY A 63 -16.89 -19.65 6.75
N VAL A 64 -16.08 -20.70 6.86
CA VAL A 64 -14.63 -20.57 6.70
C VAL A 64 -14.32 -20.28 5.22
N VAL A 65 -13.20 -19.59 4.97
CA VAL A 65 -12.69 -19.38 3.61
C VAL A 65 -12.65 -20.71 2.83
N ALA A 66 -13.24 -20.72 1.64
CA ALA A 66 -13.18 -21.88 0.76
C ALA A 66 -11.73 -22.09 0.27
N PRO A 67 -11.26 -23.34 0.12
CA PRO A 67 -9.88 -23.63 -0.29
C PRO A 67 -9.45 -22.90 -1.57
N GLU A 68 -10.34 -22.81 -2.55
CA GLU A 68 -10.08 -22.17 -3.85
C GLU A 68 -9.86 -20.66 -3.71
N ARG A 69 -10.50 -20.02 -2.71
CA ARG A 69 -10.31 -18.59 -2.41
C ARG A 69 -8.98 -18.35 -1.70
N LEU A 70 -8.57 -19.26 -0.82
CA LEU A 70 -7.25 -19.21 -0.19
C LEU A 70 -6.13 -19.43 -1.22
N GLU A 71 -6.34 -20.33 -2.20
CA GLU A 71 -5.42 -20.51 -3.34
C GLU A 71 -5.33 -19.28 -4.23
N ALA A 72 -6.48 -18.65 -4.53
CA ALA A 72 -6.51 -17.38 -5.25
C ALA A 72 -5.72 -16.30 -4.51
N PHE A 73 -5.90 -16.19 -3.19
CA PHE A 73 -5.14 -15.27 -2.35
C PHE A 73 -3.63 -15.53 -2.42
N LEU A 74 -3.20 -16.77 -2.20
CA LEU A 74 -1.79 -17.17 -2.27
C LEU A 74 -1.18 -16.89 -3.65
N ALA A 75 -1.93 -17.11 -4.72
CA ALA A 75 -1.46 -16.81 -6.07
C ALA A 75 -1.23 -15.29 -6.26
N VAL A 76 -2.09 -14.43 -5.71
CA VAL A 76 -1.85 -12.97 -5.70
C VAL A 76 -0.61 -12.63 -4.88
N ARG A 77 -0.43 -13.24 -3.70
CA ARG A 77 0.77 -13.05 -2.86
C ARG A 77 2.03 -13.42 -3.63
N GLN A 78 2.07 -14.61 -4.22
CA GLN A 78 3.20 -15.10 -5.00
C GLN A 78 3.54 -14.20 -6.19
N ALA A 79 2.53 -13.58 -6.83
CA ALA A 79 2.75 -12.67 -7.95
C ALA A 79 3.52 -11.39 -7.55
N VAL A 80 3.36 -10.93 -6.30
CA VAL A 80 4.06 -9.73 -5.82
C VAL A 80 5.37 -10.03 -5.09
N MET A 81 5.61 -11.28 -4.66
CA MET A 81 6.84 -11.67 -3.96
C MET A 81 8.16 -11.31 -4.65
N PRO A 82 8.29 -11.32 -5.99
CA PRO A 82 9.51 -10.84 -6.66
C PRO A 82 9.89 -9.39 -6.33
N MET A 83 8.95 -8.57 -5.84
CA MET A 83 9.21 -7.21 -5.39
C MET A 83 9.81 -7.14 -3.98
N CYS A 84 9.67 -8.20 -3.17
CA CYS A 84 10.09 -8.18 -1.76
C CYS A 84 11.55 -7.74 -1.55
N PRO A 85 12.57 -8.24 -2.31
CA PRO A 85 13.95 -7.80 -2.12
C PRO A 85 14.17 -6.29 -2.32
N LYS A 86 13.39 -5.64 -3.20
CA LYS A 86 13.46 -4.19 -3.40
C LYS A 86 12.96 -3.43 -2.17
N PHE A 87 11.81 -3.84 -1.63
CA PHE A 87 11.22 -3.23 -0.44
C PHE A 87 12.05 -3.49 0.82
N THR A 88 12.64 -4.68 0.95
CA THR A 88 13.59 -4.98 2.04
C THR A 88 14.79 -4.03 2.00
N LYS A 89 15.42 -3.87 0.84
CA LYS A 89 16.54 -2.93 0.68
C LYS A 89 16.14 -1.50 1.01
N PHE A 90 14.95 -1.07 0.59
CA PHE A 90 14.43 0.26 0.90
C PHE A 90 14.25 0.47 2.41
N ALA A 91 13.64 -0.50 3.11
CA ALA A 91 13.48 -0.44 4.56
C ALA A 91 14.82 -0.42 5.30
N GLU A 92 15.81 -1.21 4.84
CA GLU A 92 17.17 -1.18 5.39
C GLU A 92 17.85 0.18 5.18
N ASP A 93 17.69 0.79 4.00
CA ASP A 93 18.24 2.10 3.68
C ASP A 93 17.59 3.20 4.55
N LEU A 94 16.28 3.12 4.80
CA LEU A 94 15.58 4.03 5.72
C LEU A 94 16.05 3.86 7.18
N ALA A 95 16.13 2.63 7.67
CA ALA A 95 16.59 2.35 9.03
C ALA A 95 18.01 2.89 9.27
N ARG A 96 18.92 2.69 8.30
CA ARG A 96 20.29 3.24 8.37
C ARG A 96 20.31 4.76 8.44
N MET A 97 19.36 5.44 7.80
CA MET A 97 19.29 6.90 7.85
C MET A 97 18.79 7.42 9.19
N ASP A 98 17.76 6.79 9.76
CA ASP A 98 17.24 7.12 11.08
C ASP A 98 18.35 7.01 12.14
N ASP A 99 19.19 5.98 12.04
CA ASP A 99 20.38 5.81 12.89
C ASP A 99 21.40 6.96 12.75
N LEU A 100 21.63 7.47 11.53
CA LEU A 100 22.54 8.59 11.28
C LEU A 100 21.99 9.93 11.81
N GLY A 101 20.67 10.12 11.71
CA GLY A 101 19.98 11.30 12.25
C GLY A 101 20.11 11.41 13.76
N LYS A 102 20.05 10.27 14.46
CA LYS A 102 20.19 10.19 15.93
C LYS A 102 21.62 10.42 16.45
N GLN A 103 22.65 10.26 15.61
CA GLN A 103 24.05 10.31 16.03
C GLN A 103 24.78 11.63 15.73
N SER A 104 24.15 12.60 15.05
CA SER A 104 24.85 13.79 14.55
C SER A 104 24.38 15.11 15.18
N ASP A 105 25.07 15.53 16.26
CA ASP A 105 24.88 16.88 16.85
C ASP A 105 25.42 18.01 15.95
N GLN A 106 26.32 17.72 14.99
CA GLN A 106 26.75 18.64 13.93
C GLN A 106 27.19 17.87 12.68
N PRO A 107 26.31 17.63 11.71
CA PRO A 107 26.67 16.86 10.52
C PRO A 107 27.52 17.70 9.54
N ASP A 108 28.57 17.09 8.97
CA ASP A 108 29.37 17.69 7.90
C ASP A 108 28.46 17.98 6.68
N LYS A 109 28.45 19.22 6.20
CA LYS A 109 27.60 19.66 5.08
C LYS A 109 27.80 18.80 3.83
N GLY A 110 29.01 18.27 3.62
CA GLY A 110 29.31 17.36 2.52
C GLY A 110 28.71 15.96 2.66
N GLU A 111 28.53 15.48 3.89
CA GLU A 111 27.80 14.25 4.18
C GLU A 111 26.28 14.46 4.11
N VAL A 112 25.79 15.59 4.61
CA VAL A 112 24.37 15.99 4.50
C VAL A 112 23.93 16.06 3.03
N PHE A 113 24.72 16.69 2.16
CA PHE A 113 24.39 16.77 0.74
C PHE A 113 24.43 15.40 0.03
N ARG A 114 25.38 14.54 0.38
CA ARG A 114 25.46 13.16 -0.14
C ARG A 114 24.32 12.27 0.38
N ALA A 115 23.88 12.50 1.61
CA ALA A 115 22.69 11.86 2.17
C ALA A 115 21.44 12.32 1.41
N LEU A 116 21.21 13.64 1.31
CA LEU A 116 20.08 14.24 0.58
C LEU A 116 19.95 13.75 -0.87
N THR A 117 21.07 13.66 -1.60
CA THR A 117 21.07 13.19 -2.99
C THR A 117 20.76 11.69 -3.11
N ARG A 118 21.25 10.84 -2.19
CA ARG A 118 20.87 9.42 -2.13
C ARG A 118 19.39 9.25 -1.77
N VAL A 119 18.90 10.01 -0.80
CA VAL A 119 17.50 9.99 -0.36
C VAL A 119 16.57 10.37 -1.50
N SER A 120 16.88 11.45 -2.20
CA SER A 120 16.08 11.92 -3.33
C SER A 120 16.00 10.85 -4.43
N GLY A 121 17.12 10.17 -4.72
CA GLY A 121 17.14 9.06 -5.67
C GLY A 121 16.31 7.85 -5.23
N SER A 122 16.44 7.44 -3.96
CA SER A 122 15.71 6.30 -3.39
C SER A 122 14.21 6.55 -3.28
N VAL A 123 13.78 7.76 -2.90
CA VAL A 123 12.35 8.13 -2.81
C VAL A 123 11.69 8.14 -4.19
N VAL A 124 12.36 8.70 -5.21
CA VAL A 124 11.85 8.72 -6.58
C VAL A 124 11.77 7.29 -7.16
N GLY A 125 12.76 6.44 -6.88
CA GLY A 125 12.72 5.02 -7.24
C GLY A 125 11.57 4.29 -6.55
N MET A 126 11.35 4.56 -5.26
CA MET A 126 10.32 3.93 -4.45
C MET A 126 8.90 4.22 -4.97
N ALA A 127 8.62 5.45 -5.41
CA ALA A 127 7.32 5.77 -6.01
C ALA A 127 7.02 4.90 -7.25
N GLY A 128 8.05 4.63 -8.07
CA GLY A 128 7.96 3.71 -9.19
C GLY A 128 7.71 2.26 -8.76
N ASP A 129 8.43 1.79 -7.74
CA ASP A 129 8.29 0.43 -7.20
C ASP A 129 6.93 0.21 -6.51
N ILE A 130 6.38 1.23 -5.81
CA ILE A 130 5.01 1.20 -5.25
C ILE A 130 3.98 1.13 -6.39
N GLY A 131 4.16 1.92 -7.46
CA GLY A 131 3.32 1.83 -8.65
C GLY A 131 3.34 0.43 -9.27
N GLN A 132 4.53 -0.15 -9.42
CA GLN A 132 4.71 -1.51 -9.94
C GLN A 132 4.07 -2.57 -9.03
N LEU A 133 4.24 -2.46 -7.70
CA LEU A 133 3.62 -3.35 -6.73
C LEU A 133 2.10 -3.34 -6.86
N ASN A 134 1.49 -2.14 -6.87
CA ASN A 134 0.05 -1.99 -7.01
C ASN A 134 -0.45 -2.54 -8.35
N GLN A 135 0.28 -2.29 -9.44
CA GLN A 135 -0.06 -2.84 -10.75
C GLN A 135 -0.05 -4.38 -10.73
N LEU A 136 1.04 -5.01 -10.26
CA LEU A 136 1.16 -6.47 -10.19
C LEU A 136 0.07 -7.09 -9.31
N ARG A 137 -0.18 -6.49 -8.13
CA ARG A 137 -1.26 -6.92 -7.23
C ARG A 137 -2.61 -6.85 -7.94
N ASN A 138 -2.95 -5.72 -8.55
CA ASN A 138 -4.27 -5.52 -9.16
C ASN A 138 -4.47 -6.40 -10.41
N GLU A 139 -3.43 -6.58 -11.23
CA GLU A 139 -3.46 -7.52 -12.37
C GLU A 139 -3.68 -8.97 -11.89
N ALA A 140 -2.99 -9.39 -10.82
CA ALA A 140 -3.17 -10.71 -10.23
C ALA A 140 -4.56 -10.88 -9.59
N LEU A 141 -5.09 -9.85 -8.94
CA LEU A 141 -6.45 -9.83 -8.38
C LEU A 141 -7.51 -10.02 -9.46
N LEU A 142 -7.41 -9.29 -10.59
CA LEU A 142 -8.28 -9.48 -11.75
C LEU A 142 -8.20 -10.91 -12.30
N ALA A 143 -6.97 -11.42 -12.50
CA ALA A 143 -6.74 -12.76 -13.03
C ALA A 143 -7.33 -13.87 -12.13
N ARG A 144 -7.41 -13.63 -10.82
CA ARG A 144 -7.97 -14.57 -9.82
C ARG A 144 -9.42 -14.28 -9.43
N ARG A 145 -10.04 -13.30 -10.09
CA ARG A 145 -11.39 -12.84 -9.79
C ARG A 145 -11.58 -12.57 -8.29
N MET A 146 -10.67 -11.79 -7.72
CA MET A 146 -10.64 -11.44 -6.30
C MET A 146 -10.69 -9.94 -6.15
N GLY A 147 -11.69 -9.43 -5.43
CA GLY A 147 -11.78 -8.00 -5.12
C GLY A 147 -10.76 -7.57 -4.07
N LEU A 148 -10.45 -6.27 -4.04
CA LEU A 148 -9.52 -5.72 -3.06
C LEU A 148 -10.02 -5.86 -1.61
N GLY A 149 -11.35 -5.89 -1.42
CA GLY A 149 -11.95 -6.14 -0.10
C GLY A 149 -11.70 -7.56 0.41
N GLU A 150 -11.89 -8.57 -0.44
CA GLU A 150 -11.58 -9.97 -0.11
C GLU A 150 -10.09 -10.18 0.15
N TYR A 151 -9.25 -9.57 -0.69
CA TYR A 151 -7.80 -9.59 -0.48
C TYR A 151 -7.42 -9.01 0.88
N THR A 152 -7.95 -7.82 1.22
CA THR A 152 -7.70 -7.17 2.52
C THR A 152 -8.17 -8.05 3.67
N TRP A 153 -9.36 -8.64 3.57
CA TRP A 153 -9.93 -9.53 4.58
C TRP A 153 -9.02 -10.73 4.87
N LEU A 154 -8.63 -11.46 3.83
CA LEU A 154 -7.76 -12.62 3.97
C LEU A 154 -6.35 -12.24 4.43
N TYR A 155 -5.81 -11.12 3.95
CA TYR A 155 -4.52 -10.61 4.37
C TYR A 155 -4.47 -10.34 5.87
N VAL A 156 -5.46 -9.62 6.39
CA VAL A 156 -5.51 -9.28 7.81
C VAL A 156 -5.67 -10.52 8.68
N LEU A 157 -6.61 -11.41 8.33
CA LEU A 157 -6.81 -12.62 9.13
C LEU A 157 -5.60 -13.58 9.06
N ALA A 158 -5.03 -13.79 7.88
CA ALA A 158 -3.92 -14.74 7.73
C ALA A 158 -2.62 -14.20 8.32
N TYR A 159 -2.24 -12.95 8.02
CA TYR A 159 -0.93 -12.44 8.40
C TYR A 159 -0.88 -11.76 9.75
N HIS A 160 -1.90 -11.01 10.12
CA HIS A 160 -1.92 -10.27 11.37
C HIS A 160 -2.59 -11.09 12.48
N SER A 161 -3.76 -11.67 12.23
CA SER A 161 -4.47 -12.43 13.28
C SER A 161 -3.90 -13.83 13.50
N TRP A 162 -3.59 -14.59 12.44
CA TRP A 162 -3.14 -15.98 12.56
C TRP A 162 -1.63 -16.13 12.72
N LEU A 163 -0.83 -15.55 11.82
CA LEU A 163 0.63 -15.57 11.96
C LEU A 163 1.17 -14.62 13.04
N GLY A 164 0.35 -13.67 13.52
CA GLY A 164 0.76 -12.73 14.56
C GLY A 164 1.78 -11.70 14.10
N ASN A 165 1.88 -11.41 12.80
CA ASN A 165 2.75 -10.34 12.35
C ASN A 165 2.19 -8.99 12.79
N PRO A 166 3.04 -8.06 13.24
CA PRO A 166 2.59 -6.72 13.61
C PRO A 166 1.93 -6.04 12.41
N VAL A 167 0.93 -5.21 12.69
CA VAL A 167 0.49 -4.22 11.70
C VAL A 167 1.67 -3.25 11.56
N PRO A 168 2.12 -2.95 10.34
CA PRO A 168 3.20 -2.00 10.14
C PRO A 168 2.86 -0.70 10.85
N ASP A 169 3.75 -0.29 11.76
CA ASP A 169 3.65 0.99 12.43
C ASP A 169 3.73 2.05 11.33
N THR A 170 2.64 2.78 11.10
CA THR A 170 2.70 3.89 10.15
C THR A 170 3.42 4.98 10.88
N ALA A 171 4.75 5.01 10.70
CA ALA A 171 5.71 5.85 11.39
C ALA A 171 5.10 7.10 12.01
N ASP A 172 5.27 7.21 13.32
CA ASP A 172 4.87 8.26 14.25
C ASP A 172 4.29 9.52 13.59
N GLU A 173 3.05 9.81 13.99
CA GLU A 173 2.34 11.07 13.84
C GLU A 173 3.21 12.24 14.38
N ASP A 174 4.14 12.74 13.59
CA ASP A 174 4.75 14.04 13.85
C ASP A 174 3.75 15.11 13.43
N ASP A 175 2.77 15.37 14.32
CA ASP A 175 1.95 16.55 14.66
C ASP A 175 1.84 17.74 13.66
N GLY A 176 2.04 17.52 12.37
CA GLY A 176 1.79 18.52 11.35
C GLY A 176 0.30 18.57 11.08
N ASP A 177 -0.34 19.69 11.46
CA ASP A 177 -1.75 20.12 11.27
C ASP A 177 -2.31 19.98 9.82
N GLY A 178 -2.09 18.85 9.18
CA GLY A 178 -2.46 18.54 7.81
C GLY A 178 -3.86 17.94 7.77
N ASP A 179 -4.86 18.80 7.67
CA ASP A 179 -6.25 18.45 7.37
C ASP A 179 -6.34 17.39 6.25
N GLY A 180 -6.78 16.18 6.60
CA GLY A 180 -7.59 15.38 5.67
C GLY A 180 -7.43 13.87 5.68
N ASP A 181 -6.31 13.32 6.14
CA ASP A 181 -6.10 11.87 6.12
C ASP A 181 -5.73 11.36 7.51
N GLY A 182 -6.76 11.03 8.29
CA GLY A 182 -6.56 10.30 9.55
C GLY A 182 -5.70 9.05 9.34
N PRO A 183 -5.09 8.53 10.42
CA PRO A 183 -4.03 7.53 10.34
C PRO A 183 -4.45 6.36 9.47
N ARG A 184 -3.59 5.93 8.54
CA ARG A 184 -3.94 4.82 7.61
C ARG A 184 -4.38 3.57 8.36
N VAL A 185 -3.80 3.34 9.55
CA VAL A 185 -4.17 2.26 10.48
C VAL A 185 -5.63 2.39 10.90
N GLU A 186 -6.10 3.59 11.26
CA GLU A 186 -7.49 3.81 11.68
C GLU A 186 -8.47 3.55 10.53
N LYS A 187 -8.14 3.97 9.31
CA LYS A 187 -8.95 3.66 8.12
C LYS A 187 -9.00 2.17 7.83
N LEU A 188 -7.87 1.46 7.95
CA LEU A 188 -7.83 0.00 7.80
C LEU A 188 -8.64 -0.69 8.90
N ARG A 189 -8.52 -0.24 10.15
CA ARG A 189 -9.28 -0.73 11.30
C ARG A 189 -10.78 -0.57 11.09
N ALA A 190 -11.25 0.63 10.75
CA ALA A 190 -12.65 0.90 10.45
C ALA A 190 -13.19 0.02 9.32
N LEU A 191 -12.40 -0.16 8.26
CA LEU A 191 -12.74 -1.05 7.16
C LEU A 191 -12.90 -2.51 7.63
N VAL A 192 -11.93 -3.03 8.38
CA VAL A 192 -11.94 -4.41 8.88
C VAL A 192 -13.12 -4.63 9.82
N ILE A 193 -13.40 -3.69 10.74
CA ILE A 193 -14.59 -3.71 11.60
C ILE A 193 -15.87 -3.81 10.75
N GLY A 194 -15.98 -3.01 9.69
CA GLY A 194 -17.10 -3.08 8.76
C GLY A 194 -17.27 -4.45 8.10
N MET A 195 -16.17 -5.07 7.65
CA MET A 195 -16.18 -6.42 7.09
C MET A 195 -16.56 -7.49 8.12
N MET A 196 -16.11 -7.35 9.37
CA MET A 196 -16.46 -8.27 10.47
C MET A 196 -17.95 -8.20 10.81
N ARG A 197 -18.53 -7.00 10.86
CA ARG A 197 -19.96 -6.80 11.09
C ARG A 197 -20.79 -7.47 9.99
N ARG A 198 -20.43 -7.28 8.71
CA ARG A 198 -21.09 -7.93 7.57
C ARG A 198 -20.91 -9.45 7.58
N TYR A 199 -19.73 -9.95 7.92
CA TYR A 199 -19.52 -11.39 8.07
C TYR A 199 -20.39 -11.98 9.18
N ALA A 200 -20.52 -11.29 10.32
CA ALA A 200 -21.40 -11.72 11.40
C ALA A 200 -22.88 -11.75 11.00
N GLU A 201 -23.33 -10.79 10.18
CA GLU A 201 -24.68 -10.82 9.58
C GLU A 201 -24.86 -12.03 8.66
N ALA A 202 -23.86 -12.32 7.82
CA ALA A 202 -23.86 -13.48 6.94
C ALA A 202 -23.91 -14.80 7.74
N GLU A 203 -23.13 -14.91 8.82
CA GLU A 203 -23.17 -16.05 9.76
C GLU A 203 -24.56 -16.23 10.39
N ALA A 204 -25.18 -15.12 10.84
CA ALA A 204 -26.52 -15.15 11.42
C ALA A 204 -27.57 -15.61 10.41
N ALA A 205 -27.52 -15.07 9.19
CA ALA A 205 -28.41 -15.47 8.10
C ALA A 205 -28.25 -16.94 7.71
N ALA A 206 -27.05 -17.50 7.89
CA ALA A 206 -26.77 -18.92 7.66
C ALA A 206 -27.06 -19.83 8.87
N GLY A 207 -27.71 -19.31 9.92
CA GLY A 207 -28.11 -20.08 11.10
C GLY A 207 -26.98 -20.36 12.10
N ARG A 208 -25.83 -19.68 11.99
CA ARG A 208 -24.66 -19.84 12.87
C ARG A 208 -24.58 -18.71 13.89
N ALA A 209 -25.58 -18.65 14.77
CA ALA A 209 -25.74 -17.56 15.74
C ALA A 209 -24.54 -17.38 16.68
N ASP A 210 -23.90 -18.47 17.11
CA ASP A 210 -22.73 -18.42 17.99
C ASP A 210 -21.53 -17.76 17.29
N GLN A 211 -21.31 -18.11 16.02
CA GLN A 211 -20.27 -17.47 15.21
C GLN A 211 -20.62 -15.99 14.98
N ALA A 212 -21.86 -15.69 14.58
CA ALA A 212 -22.29 -14.30 14.43
C ALA A 212 -22.03 -13.46 15.70
N THR A 213 -22.31 -14.03 16.87
CA THR A 213 -22.08 -13.37 18.16
C THR A 213 -20.59 -13.16 18.45
N LEU A 214 -19.76 -14.16 18.15
CA LEU A 214 -18.30 -14.07 18.28
C LEU A 214 -17.74 -12.92 17.44
N TRP A 215 -18.12 -12.85 16.16
CA TRP A 215 -17.60 -11.84 15.23
C TRP A 215 -18.11 -10.43 15.54
N ARG A 216 -19.36 -10.27 16.03
CA ARG A 216 -19.85 -8.97 16.54
C ARG A 216 -19.09 -8.52 17.78
N THR A 217 -18.93 -9.42 18.76
CA THR A 217 -18.19 -9.14 20.00
C THR A 217 -16.77 -8.68 19.69
N GLU A 218 -16.12 -9.36 18.74
CA GLU A 218 -14.77 -8.99 18.34
C GLU A 218 -14.72 -7.64 17.59
N ALA A 219 -15.69 -7.35 16.73
CA ALA A 219 -15.79 -6.05 16.06
C ALA A 219 -16.02 -4.91 17.08
N ASP A 220 -16.89 -5.12 18.07
CA ASP A 220 -17.15 -4.16 19.14
C ASP A 220 -15.92 -3.97 20.05
N ARG A 221 -15.18 -5.05 20.32
CA ARG A 221 -13.89 -5.00 21.04
C ARG A 221 -12.89 -4.16 20.26
N MET A 222 -12.78 -4.38 18.96
CA MET A 222 -11.88 -3.60 18.10
C MET A 222 -12.28 -2.13 18.07
N GLU A 223 -13.56 -1.77 18.10
CA GLU A 223 -14.03 -0.38 18.11
C GLU A 223 -13.73 0.34 19.44
N GLY A 224 -13.87 -0.36 20.57
CA GLY A 224 -13.67 0.22 21.91
C GLY A 224 -12.22 0.23 22.42
N ALA A 225 -11.34 -0.60 21.88
CA ALA A 225 -9.94 -0.70 22.30
C ALA A 225 -8.98 -0.11 21.26
N ALA A 226 -7.78 0.29 21.70
CA ALA A 226 -6.62 0.51 20.82
C ALA A 226 -6.09 -0.80 20.19
N ALA A 227 -6.92 -1.84 20.12
CA ALA A 227 -6.53 -3.10 19.52
C ALA A 227 -6.53 -2.98 18.00
N GLU A 228 -5.34 -3.12 17.42
CA GLU A 228 -5.12 -2.90 15.99
C GLU A 228 -5.53 -4.09 15.13
N ILE A 229 -5.62 -5.29 15.72
CA ILE A 229 -5.73 -6.56 14.99
C ILE A 229 -6.93 -7.38 15.48
N PRO A 230 -7.74 -7.97 14.56
CA PRO A 230 -8.77 -8.93 14.93
C PRO A 230 -8.20 -10.14 15.67
N PHE A 231 -8.92 -10.58 16.69
CA PHE A 231 -8.67 -11.73 17.57
C PHE A 231 -7.37 -11.69 18.39
N GLY A 232 -6.44 -10.76 18.14
CA GLY A 232 -5.26 -10.48 18.95
C GLY A 232 -4.58 -11.74 19.52
N ALA A 233 -4.31 -11.74 20.83
CA ALA A 233 -3.73 -12.89 21.53
C ALA A 233 -4.69 -14.09 21.71
N GLY A 234 -6.00 -13.89 21.51
CA GLY A 234 -7.01 -14.95 21.62
C GLY A 234 -6.98 -15.95 20.46
N GLY A 235 -6.36 -15.57 19.34
CA GLY A 235 -6.26 -16.38 18.14
C GLY A 235 -7.60 -16.46 17.39
N LEU A 236 -7.50 -16.78 16.09
CA LEU A 236 -8.70 -16.96 15.25
C LEU A 236 -9.60 -18.10 15.74
N PRO A 237 -10.90 -18.08 15.39
CA PRO A 237 -11.78 -19.22 15.58
C PRO A 237 -11.15 -20.50 15.02
N ALA A 238 -11.27 -21.63 15.73
CA ALA A 238 -10.54 -22.87 15.42
C ALA A 238 -10.70 -23.35 13.96
N ALA A 239 -11.89 -23.18 13.38
CA ALA A 239 -12.15 -23.57 11.99
C ALA A 239 -11.37 -22.69 10.98
N TRP A 240 -11.22 -21.40 11.26
CA TRP A 240 -10.40 -20.48 10.46
C TRP A 240 -8.91 -20.78 10.63
N ALA A 241 -8.45 -20.99 11.86
CA ALA A 241 -7.07 -21.38 12.14
C ALA A 241 -6.69 -22.68 11.40
N ALA A 242 -7.57 -23.68 11.40
CA ALA A 242 -7.35 -24.93 10.68
C ALA A 242 -7.23 -24.74 9.15
N ALA A 243 -8.04 -23.86 8.56
CA ALA A 243 -7.95 -23.56 7.12
C ALA A 243 -6.63 -22.89 6.74
N PHE A 244 -6.10 -21.99 7.57
CA PHE A 244 -4.79 -21.38 7.33
C PHE A 244 -3.63 -22.32 7.62
N GLU A 245 -3.71 -23.14 8.67
CA GLU A 245 -2.69 -24.14 8.98
C GLU A 245 -2.47 -25.11 7.82
N ALA A 246 -3.54 -25.51 7.11
CA ALA A 246 -3.46 -26.37 5.94
C ALA A 246 -2.58 -25.79 4.80
N ARG A 247 -2.37 -24.48 4.75
CA ARG A 247 -1.50 -23.78 3.80
C ARG A 247 -0.40 -22.96 4.50
N GLY A 248 -0.06 -23.34 5.73
CA GLY A 248 0.74 -22.50 6.61
C GLY A 248 2.16 -22.23 6.11
N GLU A 249 2.80 -23.22 5.48
CA GLU A 249 4.13 -23.06 4.89
C GLU A 249 4.11 -22.04 3.74
N GLU A 250 3.12 -22.15 2.84
CA GLU A 250 2.97 -21.23 1.70
C GLU A 250 2.63 -19.81 2.15
N LEU A 251 1.78 -19.67 3.17
CA LEU A 251 1.46 -18.37 3.74
C LEU A 251 2.72 -17.70 4.30
N ARG A 252 3.50 -18.42 5.13
CA ARG A 252 4.76 -17.91 5.68
C ARG A 252 5.77 -17.56 4.59
N ALA A 253 5.90 -18.40 3.56
CA ALA A 253 6.79 -18.15 2.43
C ALA A 253 6.37 -16.93 1.59
N ALA A 254 5.08 -16.61 1.56
CA ALA A 254 4.53 -15.48 0.82
C ALA A 254 4.35 -14.19 1.67
N TRP A 255 4.91 -14.16 2.88
CA TRP A 255 4.98 -12.98 3.72
C TRP A 255 6.23 -12.14 3.44
N CYS A 256 6.07 -10.82 3.38
CA CYS A 256 7.17 -9.87 3.28
C CYS A 256 6.85 -8.63 4.10
N GLY A 257 7.42 -8.54 5.31
CA GLY A 257 7.16 -7.44 6.25
C GLY A 257 7.36 -6.05 5.64
N PRO A 258 8.52 -5.74 5.02
CA PRO A 258 8.77 -4.43 4.40
C PRO A 258 7.79 -4.03 3.29
N MET A 259 7.13 -5.01 2.66
CA MET A 259 6.15 -4.76 1.60
C MET A 259 4.73 -4.57 2.16
N ALA A 260 4.44 -5.16 3.33
CA ALA A 260 3.10 -5.23 3.91
C ALA A 260 2.44 -3.85 4.10
N GLU A 261 3.22 -2.84 4.48
CA GLU A 261 2.75 -1.46 4.67
C GLU A 261 2.14 -0.86 3.39
N PHE A 262 2.70 -1.21 2.24
CA PHE A 262 2.29 -0.66 0.94
C PHE A 262 1.14 -1.43 0.30
N GLU A 263 0.96 -2.69 0.71
CA GLU A 263 0.03 -3.61 0.06
C GLU A 263 -1.42 -3.43 0.44
N LEU A 264 -1.70 -2.91 1.64
CA LEU A 264 -3.05 -2.56 2.05
C LEU A 264 -3.39 -1.10 1.70
N GLY A 265 -2.44 -0.35 1.14
CA GLY A 265 -2.66 0.98 0.62
C GLY A 265 -3.52 0.97 -0.66
N GLN A 266 -4.32 2.02 -0.83
CA GLN A 266 -4.91 2.38 -2.12
C GLN A 266 -4.15 3.56 -2.71
N VAL A 267 -3.77 3.45 -3.97
CA VAL A 267 -3.33 4.63 -4.72
C VAL A 267 -4.59 5.35 -5.16
N ARG A 268 -4.78 6.59 -4.67
CA ARG A 268 -5.82 7.50 -5.16
C ARG A 268 -5.15 8.69 -5.81
N LYS A 269 -5.78 9.20 -6.88
CA LYS A 269 -5.34 10.43 -7.51
C LYS A 269 -5.80 11.61 -6.64
N SER A 270 -4.90 12.17 -5.84
CA SER A 270 -5.19 13.38 -5.07
C SER A 270 -5.56 14.53 -6.02
N GLY A 271 -6.71 15.16 -5.79
CA GLY A 271 -7.10 16.41 -6.47
C GLY A 271 -7.91 16.30 -7.77
N MET A 272 -8.54 15.16 -8.07
CA MET A 272 -9.51 15.07 -9.19
C MET A 272 -10.83 14.39 -8.81
N SER A 273 -11.38 14.67 -7.62
CA SER A 273 -12.81 14.47 -7.41
C SER A 273 -13.55 15.59 -8.14
N VAL A 274 -13.76 15.43 -9.45
CA VAL A 274 -14.79 16.19 -10.15
C VAL A 274 -16.10 15.58 -9.69
N HIS A 275 -16.75 16.21 -8.71
CA HIS A 275 -18.15 15.91 -8.41
C HIS A 275 -18.95 16.24 -9.68
N SER A 276 -19.29 15.22 -10.46
CA SER A 276 -20.39 15.31 -11.42
C SER A 276 -21.67 15.22 -10.60
N GLU A 277 -22.28 16.38 -10.33
CA GLU A 277 -23.69 16.47 -9.97
C GLU A 277 -24.59 15.89 -11.07
#